data_AF-A0A538A6Q3-F1
#
_entry.id   AF-A0A538A6Q3-F1
#
_cell.length_a   1.000
_cell.length_b   1.000
_cell.length_c   1.000
_cell.angle_alpha   90.00
_cell.angle_beta   90.00
_cell.angle_gamma   90.00
#
_symmetry.space_group_name_H-M   'P 1'
#
loop_
_entity.id
_entity.type
_entity.pdbx_description
1 polymer ?
#
loop_
_entity_poly.entity_id
_entity_poly.type
_entity_poly.pdbx_seq_one_letter_code
_entity_poly.pdbx_strand_id
1 'polypeptide(L)'
;MAQTRELDGIFIDVEVDDSVRSDPALSAKLAEVCPVDIFAADGEGGTLRIVRENLDECVLCELCLDAAPDGTVRVKKLYDGTELRR
;
A
#
# COMPACT_ATOMS: atom_id res chain seq x y z
N MET A 1 30.01 -13.53 -0.57
CA MET A 1 28.94 -12.65 -0.05
C MET A 1 27.69 -13.00 -0.84
N ALA A 2 26.82 -13.82 -0.27
CA ALA A 2 25.55 -14.15 -0.92
C ALA A 2 24.77 -12.85 -1.07
N GLN A 3 24.21 -12.61 -2.25
CA GLN A 3 23.28 -11.50 -2.44
C GLN A 3 22.10 -11.75 -1.50
N THR A 4 22.04 -10.99 -0.39
CA THR A 4 20.85 -10.93 0.45
C THR A 4 19.75 -10.39 -0.45
N ARG A 5 18.85 -11.27 -0.88
CA ARG A 5 17.62 -10.87 -1.53
C ARG A 5 16.85 -10.09 -0.47
N GLU A 6 16.60 -8.80 -0.67
CA GLU A 6 15.66 -8.06 0.17
C GLU A 6 14.31 -8.79 0.09
N LEU A 7 13.84 -9.27 1.23
CA LEU A 7 12.61 -10.05 1.35
C LEU A 7 11.50 -9.11 1.79
N ASP A 8 11.03 -8.28 0.88
CA ASP A 8 9.97 -7.30 1.16
C ASP A 8 8.61 -7.82 0.67
N GLY A 9 7.60 -7.70 1.52
CA GLY A 9 6.25 -8.16 1.23
C GLY A 9 6.16 -9.69 1.29
N ILE A 10 6.70 -10.28 2.36
CA ILE A 10 6.59 -11.71 2.65
C ILE A 10 5.23 -12.03 3.27
N PHE A 11 4.77 -11.15 4.17
CA PHE A 11 3.57 -11.35 4.98
C PHE A 11 2.41 -10.52 4.46
N ILE A 12 2.69 -9.33 3.94
CA ILE A 12 1.69 -8.38 3.46
C ILE A 12 2.01 -7.95 2.04
N ASP A 13 0.97 -7.86 1.22
CA ASP A 13 1.02 -7.14 -0.05
C ASP A 13 -0.17 -6.19 -0.15
N VAL A 14 -0.05 -5.17 -0.99
CA VAL A 14 -1.12 -4.20 -1.20
C VAL A 14 -1.35 -4.04 -2.70
N GLU A 15 -2.62 -4.17 -3.10
CA GLU A 15 -3.06 -3.84 -4.45
C GLU A 15 -3.88 -2.56 -4.43
N VAL A 16 -3.58 -1.68 -5.38
CA VAL A 16 -4.27 -0.41 -5.58
C VAL A 16 -4.63 -0.29 -7.06
N ASP A 17 -5.89 0.02 -7.33
CA ASP A 17 -6.41 0.22 -8.68
C ASP A 17 -5.72 1.41 -9.37
N ASP A 18 -5.60 1.33 -10.70
CA ASP A 18 -4.96 2.38 -11.50
C ASP A 18 -5.66 3.73 -11.38
N SER A 19 -6.99 3.76 -11.13
CA SER A 19 -7.76 4.98 -10.90
C SER A 19 -7.31 5.74 -9.65
N VAL A 20 -6.88 5.03 -8.61
CA VAL A 20 -6.33 5.63 -7.38
C VAL A 20 -4.88 6.01 -7.58
N ARG A 21 -4.09 5.16 -8.25
CA ARG A 21 -2.67 5.38 -8.51
C ARG A 21 -2.40 6.65 -9.32
N SER A 22 -3.33 7.01 -10.20
CA SER A 22 -3.22 8.17 -11.09
C SER A 22 -3.96 9.41 -10.58
N ASP A 23 -4.62 9.35 -9.42
CA ASP A 23 -5.26 10.50 -8.77
C ASP A 23 -4.32 11.10 -7.71
N PRO A 24 -3.81 12.34 -7.90
CA PRO A 24 -2.92 12.99 -6.95
C PRO A 24 -3.51 13.21 -5.56
N ALA A 25 -4.82 13.50 -5.48
CA ALA A 25 -5.49 13.76 -4.22
C ALA A 25 -5.66 12.46 -3.42
N LEU A 26 -6.05 11.36 -4.08
CA LEU A 26 -6.13 10.05 -3.43
C LEU A 26 -4.75 9.53 -3.05
N SER A 27 -3.74 9.75 -3.89
CA SER A 27 -2.37 9.33 -3.61
C SER A 27 -1.78 10.06 -2.40
N ALA A 28 -1.96 11.38 -2.32
CA ALA A 28 -1.55 12.17 -1.15
C ALA A 28 -2.29 11.73 0.12
N LYS A 29 -3.60 11.47 0.02
CA LYS A 29 -4.40 10.99 1.14
C LYS A 29 -3.92 9.63 1.64
N LEU A 30 -3.63 8.68 0.75
CA LEU A 30 -3.11 7.36 1.12
C LEU A 30 -1.75 7.43 1.80
N ALA A 31 -0.87 8.32 1.34
CA ALA A 31 0.41 8.59 1.98
C ALA A 31 0.22 9.20 3.39
N GLU A 32 -0.72 10.13 3.56
CA GLU A 32 -1.00 10.77 4.85
C GLU A 32 -1.57 9.81 5.90
N VAL A 33 -2.48 8.91 5.51
CA VAL A 33 -3.20 8.06 6.48
C VAL A 33 -2.43 6.81 6.90
N CYS A 34 -1.38 6.42 6.17
CA CYS A 34 -0.66 5.19 6.44
C CYS A 34 0.38 5.41 7.56
N PRO A 35 0.23 4.80 8.74
CA PRO A 35 1.11 5.07 9.87
C PRO A 35 2.53 4.54 9.71
N VAL A 36 2.78 3.73 8.67
CA VAL A 36 4.06 3.06 8.39
C VAL A 36 4.56 3.34 6.98
N ASP A 37 4.05 4.39 6.33
CA ASP A 37 4.58 4.90 5.06
C ASP A 37 4.65 3.85 3.92
N ILE A 38 3.68 2.93 3.82
CA ILE A 38 3.57 1.99 2.68
C ILE A 38 3.29 2.74 1.37
N PHE A 39 2.66 3.90 1.46
CA PHE A 39 2.27 4.69 0.31
C PHE A 39 3.08 5.99 0.28
N ALA A 40 3.66 6.29 -0.88
CA ALA A 40 4.29 7.56 -1.17
C ALA A 40 3.63 8.21 -2.40
N ALA A 41 3.46 9.53 -2.39
CA ALA A 41 3.05 10.28 -3.56
C ALA A 41 4.29 10.88 -4.23
N ASP A 42 4.72 10.33 -5.36
CA ASP A 42 5.94 10.79 -6.05
C ASP A 42 5.68 12.06 -6.87
N GLY A 43 6.40 13.14 -6.53
CA GLY A 43 6.78 14.26 -7.41
C GLY A 43 5.70 14.97 -8.25
N GLU A 44 6.13 15.75 -9.25
CA GLU A 44 5.24 16.48 -10.18
C GLU A 44 4.40 15.49 -11.01
N GLY A 45 3.22 15.15 -10.49
CA GLY A 45 2.31 14.16 -11.07
C GLY A 45 1.48 13.43 -10.03
N GLY A 46 1.94 13.40 -8.76
CA GLY A 46 1.17 12.88 -7.62
C GLY A 46 0.83 11.40 -7.73
N THR A 47 1.62 10.62 -8.46
CA THR A 47 1.33 9.20 -8.66
C THR A 47 1.66 8.40 -7.40
N LEU A 48 0.78 7.48 -7.02
CA LEU A 48 1.01 6.59 -5.88
C LEU A 48 2.15 5.61 -6.17
N ARG A 49 3.10 5.55 -5.27
CA ARG A 49 4.15 4.53 -5.18
C ARG A 49 3.93 3.68 -3.93
N ILE A 50 4.07 2.37 -4.09
CA ILE A 50 4.11 1.43 -2.97
C ILE A 50 5.56 1.28 -2.52
N VAL A 51 5.85 1.64 -1.28
CA VAL A 51 7.14 1.51 -0.61
C VAL A 51 7.26 0.08 -0.09
N ARG A 52 7.84 -0.80 -0.91
CA ARG A 52 7.82 -2.25 -0.67
C ARG A 52 8.47 -2.65 0.66
N GLU A 53 9.57 -2.00 1.04
CA GLU A 53 10.28 -2.20 2.32
C GLU A 53 9.38 -2.05 3.55
N ASN A 54 8.29 -1.28 3.44
CA ASN A 54 7.35 -1.04 4.53
C ASN A 54 6.13 -1.97 4.52
N LEU A 55 5.96 -2.84 3.51
CA LEU A 55 4.77 -3.69 3.38
C LEU A 55 4.52 -4.54 4.63
N ASP A 56 5.57 -5.18 5.13
CA ASP A 56 5.48 -6.09 6.27
C ASP A 56 5.34 -5.36 7.62
N GLU A 57 5.46 -4.03 7.65
CA GLU A 57 5.16 -3.18 8.82
C GLU A 57 3.65 -2.85 8.93
N CYS A 58 2.81 -3.32 8.01
CA CYS A 58 1.38 -3.07 8.04
C CYS A 58 0.72 -3.60 9.33
N VAL A 59 0.15 -2.68 10.12
CA VAL A 59 -0.55 -3.00 11.38
C VAL A 59 -2.04 -3.33 11.21
N LEU A 60 -2.51 -3.57 9.99
CA LEU A 60 -3.92 -3.90 9.67
C LEU A 60 -4.95 -2.89 10.21
N CYS A 61 -4.61 -1.59 10.18
CA CYS A 61 -5.46 -0.53 10.72
C CYS A 61 -6.67 -0.15 9.85
N GLU A 62 -6.76 -0.67 8.62
CA GLU A 62 -7.82 -0.39 7.63
C GLU A 62 -7.94 1.07 7.14
N LEU A 63 -7.10 2.00 7.61
CA LEU A 63 -7.17 3.42 7.24
C LEU A 63 -7.02 3.68 5.74
N CYS A 64 -6.22 2.87 5.04
CA CYS A 64 -6.10 2.96 3.59
C CYS A 64 -7.38 2.54 2.85
N LEU A 65 -8.15 1.62 3.43
CA LEU A 65 -9.46 1.20 2.89
C LEU A 65 -10.51 2.28 3.13
N ASP A 66 -10.47 2.95 4.29
CA ASP A 66 -11.32 4.11 4.59
C ASP A 66 -11.01 5.33 3.72
N ALA A 67 -9.76 5.47 3.30
CA ALA A 67 -9.29 6.63 2.56
C ALA A 67 -9.64 6.59 1.07
N ALA A 68 -9.81 5.39 0.49
CA ALA A 68 -10.04 5.16 -0.92
C ALA A 68 -11.48 4.69 -1.22
N PRO A 69 -11.97 4.80 -2.47
CA PRO A 69 -13.26 4.23 -2.85
C PRO A 69 -13.30 2.70 -2.66
N ASP A 70 -14.49 2.18 -2.35
CA ASP A 70 -14.69 0.72 -2.19
C ASP A 70 -14.16 -0.06 -3.40
N GLY A 71 -13.51 -1.19 -3.13
CA GLY A 71 -12.93 -2.08 -4.13
C GLY A 71 -11.60 -1.65 -4.74
N THR A 72 -11.13 -0.42 -4.47
CA THR A 72 -9.93 0.14 -5.12
C THR A 72 -8.62 -0.08 -4.38
N VAL A 73 -8.67 -0.44 -3.08
CA VAL A 73 -7.50 -0.81 -2.28
C VAL A 73 -7.77 -2.17 -1.64
N ARG A 74 -6.75 -3.05 -1.63
CA ARG A 74 -6.79 -4.37 -1.01
C ARG A 74 -5.51 -4.62 -0.25
N VAL A 75 -5.63 -5.06 0.99
CA VAL A 75 -4.49 -5.52 1.81
C VAL A 75 -4.52 -7.04 1.84
N LYS A 76 -3.50 -7.69 1.27
CA LYS A 76 -3.39 -9.15 1.19
C LYS A 76 -2.53 -9.67 2.31
N LYS A 77 -3.06 -10.64 3.07
CA LYS A 77 -2.30 -11.38 4.08
C LYS A 77 -1.77 -12.66 3.45
N LEU A 78 -0.51 -12.61 3.04
CA LEU A 78 0.14 -13.70 2.29
C LEU A 78 0.35 -14.96 3.15
N TYR A 79 0.36 -14.81 4.48
CA TYR A 79 0.58 -15.90 5.42
C TYR A 79 -0.66 -16.79 5.67
N ASP A 80 -1.88 -16.26 5.46
CA ASP A 80 -3.14 -17.00 5.65
C ASP A 80 -4.05 -17.00 4.40
N GLY A 81 -3.67 -16.25 3.35
CA GLY A 81 -4.40 -16.18 2.09
C GLY A 81 -5.68 -15.34 2.13
N THR A 82 -5.96 -14.63 3.22
CA THR A 82 -7.13 -13.75 3.34
C THR A 82 -6.78 -12.29 3.02
N GLU A 83 -7.79 -11.46 2.80
CA GLU A 83 -7.61 -10.06 2.40
C GLU A 83 -8.55 -9.13 3.15
N LEU A 84 -8.11 -7.88 3.37
CA LEU A 84 -8.95 -6.78 3.80
C LEU A 84 -9.32 -5.94 2.58
N ARG A 85 -10.61 -5.75 2.38
CA ARG A 85 -11.18 -4.90 1.32
C ARG A 85 -12.55 -4.40 1.74
N ARG A 86 -13.01 -3.32 1.11
CA ARG A 86 -14.40 -2.84 1.18
C ARG A 86 -15.07 -2.97 -0.17
#